data_AF-A0A6C0C7K9-F1
#
_entry.id   AF-A0A6C0C7K9-F1
#
_cell.length_a   1.000
_cell.length_b   1.000
_cell.length_c   1.000
_cell.angle_alpha   90.00
_cell.angle_beta   90.00
_cell.angle_gamma   90.00
#
_symmetry.space_group_name_H-M   'P 1'
#
loop_
_entity.id
_entity.type
_entity.pdbx_description
1 polymer ?
#
loop_
_entity_poly.entity_id
_entity_poly.type
_entity_poly.pdbx_seq_one_letter_code
_entity_poly.pdbx_strand_id
1 'polypeptide(L)'
;MTHGMTKIVSLTGNPLVDQAPPGTFDDAEENSEKISVVKYVKDDTSADTIPCSERHFKMMCNTTVNGGTRTARNSRLSKSIVDACVSDGIHIANAFGPSGEVWRCFSEALVIRPGDVAHMYYGDLSKSNSKHFVGKVLSSYKKFSETPLENYPNVKKTCSETYKYAIFCRVDWKEVPMTEKDEYMLKNPGKNGFRVQGTILRIR
;
A
#
# COMPACT_ATOMS: atom_id res chain seq x y z
N MET A 1 -5.99 61.22 2.54
CA MET A 1 -5.00 60.27 3.10
C MET A 1 -4.45 59.45 1.94
N THR A 2 -3.11 59.45 1.79
CA THR A 2 -2.22 58.47 1.11
C THR A 2 -2.54 58.07 -0.35
N HIS A 3 -1.80 58.56 -1.37
CA HIS A 3 -0.51 58.04 -1.89
C HIS A 3 -0.52 56.51 -2.14
N GLY A 4 -0.11 55.95 -3.26
CA GLY A 4 0.67 56.47 -4.39
C GLY A 4 1.01 55.33 -5.37
N MET A 5 1.47 55.73 -6.54
CA MET A 5 1.81 54.92 -7.71
C MET A 5 2.84 53.82 -7.45
N THR A 6 2.64 52.67 -8.11
CA THR A 6 3.58 51.56 -8.27
C THR A 6 4.82 51.98 -9.05
N LYS A 7 6.01 51.70 -8.51
CA LYS A 7 7.30 51.89 -9.17
C LYS A 7 7.94 50.52 -9.44
N ILE A 8 8.45 50.35 -10.67
CA ILE A 8 9.19 49.18 -11.17
C ILE A 8 10.70 49.35 -10.90
N VAL A 9 11.46 48.25 -11.08
CA VAL A 9 12.93 48.05 -11.21
C VAL A 9 13.56 47.52 -9.90
N SER A 10 14.30 46.41 -9.83
CA SER A 10 15.43 45.97 -10.66
C SER A 10 15.71 44.46 -10.62
N LEU A 11 16.23 43.96 -11.74
CA LEU A 11 17.03 42.73 -11.87
C LEU A 11 18.43 42.92 -11.26
N THR A 12 18.98 41.85 -10.67
CA THR A 12 20.34 41.26 -10.89
C THR A 12 20.82 40.50 -9.65
N GLY A 13 21.35 39.27 -9.85
CA GLY A 13 22.14 38.57 -8.84
C GLY A 13 22.02 37.04 -8.87
N ASN A 14 22.75 36.39 -9.77
CA ASN A 14 23.23 35.00 -9.59
C ASN A 14 24.65 35.10 -8.99
N PRO A 15 25.13 34.14 -8.15
CA PRO A 15 25.68 32.91 -8.71
C PRO A 15 25.47 31.61 -7.89
N LEU A 16 25.72 30.50 -8.58
CA LEU A 16 25.95 29.12 -8.12
C LEU A 16 26.72 29.01 -6.80
N VAL A 17 26.26 28.16 -5.86
CA VAL A 17 27.13 27.31 -5.02
C VAL A 17 26.44 25.97 -4.74
N ASP A 18 27.17 24.95 -5.16
CA ASP A 18 27.12 23.52 -4.92
C ASP A 18 27.14 23.17 -3.42
N GLN A 19 26.41 22.14 -2.97
CA GLN A 19 26.84 21.21 -1.92
C GLN A 19 25.72 20.21 -1.55
N ALA A 20 25.86 19.00 -2.08
CA ALA A 20 25.35 17.78 -1.47
C ALA A 20 26.20 17.43 -0.23
N PRO A 21 25.62 16.94 0.87
CA PRO A 21 26.41 16.38 1.95
C PRO A 21 26.98 15.00 1.58
N PRO A 22 28.26 14.73 1.91
CA PRO A 22 28.92 13.46 1.67
C PRO A 22 28.55 12.42 2.74
N GLY A 23 28.35 11.18 2.30
CA GLY A 23 28.09 10.03 3.17
C GLY A 23 28.54 8.76 2.46
N THR A 24 29.84 8.52 2.58
CA THR A 24 30.63 7.30 2.32
C THR A 24 29.83 5.99 2.20
N PHE A 25 29.89 5.37 1.02
CA PHE A 25 29.78 3.93 0.85
C PHE A 25 31.18 3.42 0.51
N ASP A 26 31.87 2.87 1.51
CA ASP A 26 33.08 2.09 1.29
C ASP A 26 32.68 0.66 0.90
N ASP A 27 33.19 0.28 -0.27
CA ASP A 27 33.79 -1.00 -0.63
C ASP A 27 33.03 -2.31 -0.35
N ALA A 28 32.59 -2.92 -1.45
CA ALA A 28 32.72 -4.36 -1.60
C ALA A 28 33.28 -4.62 -3.01
N GLU A 29 34.61 -4.77 -3.05
CA GLU A 29 35.37 -5.35 -4.15
C GLU A 29 34.77 -6.71 -4.57
N GLU A 30 34.57 -6.81 -5.88
CA GLU A 30 35.12 -7.86 -6.72
C GLU A 30 35.54 -9.17 -6.02
N ASN A 31 34.78 -10.23 -6.27
CA ASN A 31 35.40 -11.55 -6.38
C ASN A 31 34.80 -12.29 -7.57
N SER A 32 35.57 -12.23 -8.65
CA SER A 32 35.41 -13.06 -9.84
C SER A 32 35.97 -14.46 -9.57
N GLU A 33 35.66 -15.39 -10.47
CA GLU A 33 36.19 -16.75 -10.59
C GLU A 33 35.49 -17.89 -9.80
N LYS A 34 34.62 -18.63 -10.48
CA LYS A 34 34.97 -19.94 -11.10
C LYS A 34 33.72 -20.60 -11.65
N ILE A 35 33.53 -20.48 -12.96
CA ILE A 35 32.59 -21.32 -13.72
C ILE A 35 33.24 -22.69 -13.86
N SER A 36 32.75 -23.68 -13.11
CA SER A 36 33.04 -25.09 -13.37
C SER A 36 31.84 -25.68 -14.12
N VAL A 37 32.12 -26.13 -15.35
CA VAL A 37 31.19 -26.85 -16.21
C VAL A 37 30.99 -28.24 -15.61
N VAL A 38 29.83 -28.51 -15.02
CA VAL A 38 29.43 -29.89 -14.65
C VAL A 38 28.31 -30.33 -15.58
N LYS A 39 28.60 -31.43 -16.28
CA LYS A 39 27.77 -32.07 -17.30
C LYS A 39 26.43 -32.55 -16.73
N TYR A 40 25.40 -32.45 -17.56
CA TYR A 40 24.08 -33.04 -17.36
C TYR A 40 24.17 -34.55 -17.12
N VAL A 41 23.61 -34.99 -15.99
CA VAL A 41 23.10 -36.36 -15.82
C VAL A 41 21.61 -36.21 -15.52
N LYS A 42 20.78 -36.82 -16.37
CA LYS A 42 19.36 -37.05 -16.12
C LYS A 42 19.25 -37.96 -14.91
N ASP A 43 18.58 -37.52 -13.86
CA ASP A 43 17.90 -38.42 -12.95
C ASP A 43 16.55 -37.81 -12.55
N ASP A 44 15.49 -38.57 -12.86
CA ASP A 44 14.13 -38.34 -12.43
C ASP A 44 14.04 -38.51 -10.91
N THR A 45 13.84 -37.44 -10.15
CA THR A 45 13.25 -37.55 -8.81
C THR A 45 12.71 -36.20 -8.33
N SER A 46 11.40 -36.22 -8.00
CA SER A 46 10.62 -35.26 -7.21
C SER A 46 11.19 -33.85 -7.07
N ALA A 47 10.59 -32.90 -7.80
CA ALA A 47 10.70 -31.49 -7.50
C ALA A 47 10.20 -31.22 -6.08
N ASP A 48 11.10 -31.26 -5.11
CA ASP A 48 10.95 -30.55 -3.83
C ASP A 48 10.93 -29.05 -4.16
N THR A 49 9.76 -28.57 -4.59
CA THR A 49 9.44 -27.15 -4.53
C THR A 49 9.56 -26.73 -3.07
N ILE A 50 10.67 -26.04 -2.76
CA ILE A 50 10.81 -25.23 -1.55
C ILE A 50 9.50 -24.44 -1.43
N PRO A 51 8.71 -24.61 -0.36
CA PRO A 51 7.48 -23.87 -0.21
C PRO A 51 7.83 -22.39 -0.26
N CYS A 52 7.39 -21.72 -1.33
CA CYS A 52 7.49 -20.27 -1.42
C CYS A 52 6.73 -19.73 -0.21
N SER A 53 7.45 -19.22 0.79
CA SER A 53 6.86 -18.69 2.02
C SER A 53 5.70 -17.77 1.66
N GLU A 54 4.51 -18.01 2.23
CA GLU A 54 3.34 -17.18 1.97
C GLU A 54 3.70 -15.70 2.15
N ARG A 55 3.29 -14.87 1.20
CA ARG A 55 3.61 -13.45 1.22
C ARG A 55 2.49 -12.70 1.90
N HIS A 56 2.76 -12.14 3.07
CA HIS A 56 1.78 -11.39 3.84
C HIS A 56 1.84 -9.90 3.51
N PHE A 57 0.70 -9.22 3.54
CA PHE A 57 0.59 -7.79 3.28
C PHE A 57 -0.42 -7.14 4.21
N LYS A 58 -0.02 -6.06 4.88
CA LYS A 58 -0.96 -5.13 5.52
C LYS A 58 -1.54 -4.21 4.46
N MET A 59 -2.86 -4.21 4.33
CA MET A 59 -3.60 -3.37 3.39
C MET A 59 -4.47 -2.39 4.16
N MET A 60 -4.34 -1.11 3.83
CA MET A 60 -5.19 -0.05 4.35
C MET A 60 -6.20 0.34 3.29
N CYS A 61 -7.50 0.27 3.58
CA CYS A 61 -8.49 0.96 2.76
C CYS A 61 -8.29 2.47 2.92
N ASN A 62 -7.86 3.15 1.87
CA ASN A 62 -7.72 4.59 1.87
C ASN A 62 -8.69 5.19 0.87
N THR A 63 -9.56 6.06 1.36
CA THR A 63 -10.31 7.01 0.55
C THR A 63 -9.85 8.40 0.97
N THR A 64 -9.48 9.24 0.02
CA THR A 64 -9.35 10.68 0.31
C THR A 64 -10.74 11.26 0.51
N VAL A 65 -10.92 12.06 1.55
CA VAL A 65 -12.20 12.71 1.87
C VAL A 65 -11.90 14.20 2.04
N ASN A 66 -12.62 15.06 1.33
CA ASN A 66 -12.49 16.51 1.37
C ASN A 66 -11.07 17.06 1.09
N GLY A 67 -10.70 17.21 -0.19
CA GLY A 67 -9.51 17.99 -0.57
C GLY A 67 -8.16 17.34 -0.29
N GLY A 68 -8.09 15.99 -0.25
CA GLY A 68 -6.82 15.26 -0.23
C GLY A 68 -6.30 14.86 1.15
N THR A 69 -7.00 15.19 2.23
CA THR A 69 -6.57 14.76 3.58
C THR A 69 -7.01 13.32 3.84
N ARG A 70 -6.08 12.47 4.29
CA ARG A 70 -6.39 11.09 4.72
C ARG A 70 -7.20 11.15 6.01
N THR A 71 -8.36 10.51 6.05
CA THR A 71 -9.10 10.35 7.31
C THR A 71 -8.26 9.53 8.29
N ALA A 72 -8.33 9.89 9.57
CA ALA A 72 -7.67 9.12 10.61
C ALA A 72 -8.10 7.64 10.54
N ARG A 73 -7.15 6.71 10.72
CA ARG A 73 -7.39 5.25 10.65
C ARG A 73 -8.61 4.79 11.45
N ASN A 74 -8.87 5.44 12.58
CA ASN A 74 -9.97 5.11 13.49
C ASN A 74 -11.21 6.00 13.35
N SER A 75 -11.31 6.78 12.27
CA SER A 75 -12.51 7.57 11.98
C SER A 75 -13.71 6.67 11.67
N ARG A 76 -14.93 7.16 11.92
CA ARG A 76 -16.17 6.44 11.59
C ARG A 76 -16.21 6.03 10.11
N LEU A 77 -15.76 6.92 9.22
CA LEU A 77 -15.73 6.67 7.79
C LEU A 77 -14.73 5.57 7.42
N SER A 78 -13.51 5.61 7.96
CA SER A 78 -12.49 4.57 7.70
C SER A 78 -12.97 3.19 8.15
N LYS A 79 -13.62 3.10 9.31
CA LYS A 79 -14.24 1.85 9.79
C LYS A 79 -15.32 1.35 8.84
N SER A 80 -16.24 2.24 8.45
CA SER A 80 -17.33 1.92 7.52
C SER A 80 -16.82 1.40 6.18
N ILE A 81 -15.73 1.98 5.64
CA ILE A 81 -15.14 1.55 4.38
C ILE A 81 -14.52 0.16 4.52
N VAL A 82 -13.81 -0.10 5.63
CA VAL A 82 -13.25 -1.43 5.91
C VAL A 82 -14.38 -2.47 6.00
N ASP A 83 -15.43 -2.19 6.78
CA ASP A 83 -16.57 -3.11 6.93
C ASP A 83 -17.25 -3.38 5.58
N ALA A 84 -17.39 -2.35 4.74
CA ALA A 84 -17.94 -2.48 3.40
C ALA A 84 -17.06 -3.33 2.48
N CYS A 85 -15.74 -3.12 2.50
CA CYS A 85 -14.77 -3.90 1.74
C CYS A 85 -14.78 -5.38 2.16
N VAL A 86 -14.85 -5.65 3.46
CA VAL A 86 -15.01 -7.01 4.00
C VAL A 86 -16.30 -7.65 3.51
N SER A 87 -17.42 -6.93 3.62
CA SER A 87 -18.75 -7.43 3.22
C SER A 87 -18.83 -7.73 1.72
N ASP A 88 -18.20 -6.91 0.89
CA ASP A 88 -18.17 -7.08 -0.57
C ASP A 88 -17.01 -7.99 -1.05
N GLY A 89 -16.17 -8.49 -0.15
CA GLY A 89 -15.06 -9.39 -0.49
C GLY A 89 -13.99 -8.75 -1.38
N ILE A 90 -13.71 -7.45 -1.16
CA ILE A 90 -12.71 -6.70 -1.92
C ILE A 90 -11.77 -5.91 -1.01
N HIS A 91 -10.64 -5.48 -1.56
CA HIS A 91 -9.85 -4.38 -1.04
C HIS A 91 -9.85 -3.24 -2.05
N ILE A 92 -9.83 -1.99 -1.56
CA ILE A 92 -9.77 -0.80 -2.40
C ILE A 92 -8.56 0.06 -2.05
N ALA A 93 -7.90 0.60 -3.09
CA ALA A 93 -6.85 1.59 -2.97
C ALA A 93 -7.15 2.76 -3.90
N ASN A 94 -7.19 3.99 -3.35
CA ASN A 94 -7.34 5.18 -4.18
C ASN A 94 -6.02 5.46 -4.90
N ALA A 95 -5.89 5.02 -6.16
CA ALA A 95 -4.63 4.94 -6.89
C ALA A 95 -4.35 6.14 -7.78
N PHE A 96 -5.39 6.91 -8.10
CA PHE A 96 -5.31 8.07 -8.97
C PHE A 96 -5.86 9.30 -8.23
N GLY A 97 -5.45 10.49 -8.65
CA GLY A 97 -6.10 11.72 -8.23
C GLY A 97 -6.99 12.34 -9.31
N PRO A 98 -7.62 13.48 -9.00
CA PRO A 98 -8.59 14.11 -9.88
C PRO A 98 -8.05 14.56 -11.24
N SER A 99 -6.74 14.87 -11.34
CA SER A 99 -6.10 15.22 -12.61
C SER A 99 -5.47 14.02 -13.33
N GLY A 100 -5.67 12.81 -12.80
CA GLY A 100 -5.16 11.56 -13.36
C GLY A 100 -3.73 11.24 -12.92
N GLU A 101 -3.18 11.97 -11.97
CA GLU A 101 -1.86 11.68 -11.40
C GLU A 101 -1.88 10.33 -10.66
N VAL A 102 -0.79 9.57 -10.79
CA VAL A 102 -0.67 8.23 -10.19
C VAL A 102 -0.06 8.37 -8.81
N TRP A 103 -0.77 7.89 -7.79
CA TRP A 103 -0.28 7.89 -6.42
C TRP A 103 0.54 6.64 -6.12
N ARG A 104 1.40 6.72 -5.09
CA ARG A 104 2.32 5.65 -4.68
C ARG A 104 1.63 4.31 -4.41
N CYS A 105 0.42 4.34 -3.88
CA CYS A 105 -0.39 3.15 -3.63
C CYS A 105 -0.67 2.32 -4.89
N PHE A 106 -0.64 2.91 -6.09
CA PHE A 106 -0.78 2.17 -7.34
C PHE A 106 0.38 1.20 -7.53
N SER A 107 1.63 1.66 -7.41
CA SER A 107 2.80 0.78 -7.57
C SER A 107 2.89 -0.27 -6.45
N GLU A 108 2.45 0.07 -5.23
CA GLU A 108 2.34 -0.88 -4.13
C GLU A 108 1.31 -1.99 -4.42
N ALA A 109 0.16 -1.62 -5.02
CA ALA A 109 -0.88 -2.57 -5.39
C ALA A 109 -0.46 -3.52 -6.51
N LEU A 110 0.36 -3.08 -7.46
CA LEU A 110 0.87 -3.91 -8.56
C LEU A 110 1.78 -5.07 -8.10
N VAL A 111 2.35 -4.98 -6.90
CA VAL A 111 3.18 -6.05 -6.33
C VAL A 111 2.31 -7.22 -5.86
N ILE A 112 1.05 -6.96 -5.51
CA ILE A 112 0.11 -7.94 -4.96
C ILE A 112 -0.35 -8.92 -6.04
N ARG A 113 -0.37 -10.21 -5.71
CA ARG A 113 -0.75 -11.29 -6.62
C ARG A 113 -1.83 -12.18 -5.99
N PRO A 114 -2.67 -12.84 -6.81
CA PRO A 114 -3.52 -13.92 -6.32
C PRO A 114 -2.69 -14.95 -5.54
N GLY A 115 -3.19 -15.36 -4.38
CA GLY A 115 -2.49 -16.25 -3.45
C GLY A 115 -1.77 -15.54 -2.30
N ASP A 116 -1.47 -14.24 -2.41
CA ASP A 116 -0.93 -13.46 -1.29
C ASP A 116 -1.92 -13.40 -0.11
N VAL A 117 -1.40 -13.25 1.11
CA VAL A 117 -2.21 -13.11 2.32
C VAL A 117 -2.33 -11.63 2.66
N ALA A 118 -3.57 -11.14 2.77
CA ALA A 118 -3.88 -9.77 3.11
C ALA A 118 -4.33 -9.65 4.57
N HIS A 119 -3.88 -8.59 5.24
CA HIS A 119 -4.25 -8.22 6.60
C HIS A 119 -4.84 -6.80 6.56
N MET A 120 -6.01 -6.61 7.16
CA MET A 120 -6.65 -5.31 7.30
C MET A 120 -7.18 -5.16 8.72
N TYR A 121 -7.18 -3.95 9.26
CA TYR A 121 -7.65 -3.72 10.62
C TYR A 121 -8.10 -2.27 10.85
N TYR A 122 -8.87 -2.09 11.91
CA TYR A 122 -9.12 -0.78 12.52
C TYR A 122 -9.32 -0.94 14.03
N GLY A 123 -9.37 0.19 14.75
CA GLY A 123 -9.66 0.24 16.18
C GLY A 123 -8.43 0.18 17.06
N ASP A 124 -8.64 -0.04 18.35
CA ASP A 124 -7.61 -0.11 19.38
C ASP A 124 -7.98 -1.16 20.44
N LEU A 125 -7.04 -2.06 20.75
CA LEU A 125 -7.19 -3.08 21.79
C LEU A 125 -7.49 -2.44 23.16
N SER A 126 -6.84 -1.32 23.49
CA SER A 126 -7.06 -0.62 24.77
C SER A 126 -8.49 -0.07 24.95
N LYS A 127 -9.23 0.04 23.83
CA LYS A 127 -10.61 0.51 23.79
C LYS A 127 -11.60 -0.61 23.46
N SER A 128 -11.15 -1.86 23.45
CA SER A 128 -11.93 -3.07 23.11
C SER A 128 -12.76 -2.90 21.83
N ASN A 129 -12.22 -2.19 20.84
CA ASN A 129 -12.92 -1.89 19.59
C ASN A 129 -12.08 -2.19 18.33
N SER A 130 -11.01 -2.96 18.51
CA SER A 130 -10.17 -3.45 17.42
C SER A 130 -10.86 -4.55 16.65
N LYS A 131 -10.76 -4.48 15.33
CA LYS A 131 -11.11 -5.57 14.41
C LYS A 131 -9.93 -5.91 13.54
N HIS A 132 -9.72 -7.20 13.29
CA HIS A 132 -8.68 -7.72 12.42
C HIS A 132 -9.31 -8.65 11.38
N PHE A 133 -8.98 -8.41 10.12
CA PHE A 133 -9.40 -9.23 9.00
C PHE A 133 -8.17 -9.80 8.30
N VAL A 134 -8.20 -11.09 8.02
CA VAL A 134 -7.18 -11.80 7.25
C VAL A 134 -7.87 -12.51 6.09
N GLY A 135 -7.27 -12.47 4.91
CA GLY A 135 -7.86 -13.12 3.73
C GLY A 135 -6.86 -13.40 2.64
N LYS A 136 -7.19 -14.39 1.80
CA LYS A 136 -6.39 -14.73 0.61
C LYS A 136 -6.79 -13.84 -0.55
N VAL A 137 -5.83 -13.23 -1.23
CA VAL A 137 -6.07 -12.44 -2.43
C VAL A 137 -6.50 -13.36 -3.56
N LEU A 138 -7.65 -13.06 -4.18
CA LEU A 138 -8.27 -13.87 -5.21
C LEU A 138 -8.07 -13.30 -6.62
N SER A 139 -7.75 -12.01 -6.75
CA SER A 139 -7.52 -11.37 -8.04
C SER A 139 -6.41 -10.32 -7.98
N SER A 140 -5.83 -9.99 -9.13
CA SER A 140 -5.03 -8.77 -9.28
C SER A 140 -5.90 -7.52 -9.11
N TYR A 141 -5.26 -6.38 -8.87
CA TYR A 141 -5.94 -5.09 -8.85
C TYR A 141 -6.39 -4.67 -10.25
N LYS A 142 -7.60 -4.12 -10.34
CA LYS A 142 -8.19 -3.57 -11.56
C LYS A 142 -8.99 -2.30 -11.27
N LYS A 143 -9.28 -1.52 -12.32
CA LYS A 143 -10.10 -0.30 -12.20
C LYS A 143 -11.58 -0.65 -12.12
N PHE A 144 -12.37 0.18 -11.44
CA PHE A 144 -13.85 0.07 -11.47
C PHE A 144 -14.46 0.35 -12.86
N SER A 145 -13.71 0.95 -13.79
CA SER A 145 -14.13 1.05 -15.19
C SER A 145 -14.21 -0.31 -15.89
N GLU A 146 -13.50 -1.33 -15.40
CA GLU A 146 -13.50 -2.69 -15.95
C GLU A 146 -14.51 -3.61 -15.24
N THR A 147 -15.00 -3.20 -14.06
CA THR A 147 -16.01 -3.95 -13.31
C THR A 147 -16.87 -2.95 -12.55
N PRO A 148 -18.15 -2.81 -12.91
CA PRO A 148 -19.02 -1.77 -12.36
C PRO A 148 -19.07 -1.81 -10.84
N LEU A 149 -19.10 -0.61 -10.22
CA LEU A 149 -19.20 -0.43 -8.78
C LEU A 149 -20.53 -1.00 -8.22
N GLU A 150 -21.54 -1.14 -9.08
CA GLU A 150 -22.84 -1.76 -8.81
C GLU A 150 -22.74 -3.18 -8.24
N ASN A 151 -21.67 -3.90 -8.58
CA ASN A 151 -21.41 -5.24 -8.08
C ASN A 151 -20.97 -5.26 -6.61
N TYR A 152 -20.69 -4.09 -6.02
CA TYR A 152 -20.17 -3.92 -4.65
C TYR A 152 -21.09 -2.96 -3.88
N PRO A 153 -22.29 -3.43 -3.47
CA PRO A 153 -23.34 -2.58 -2.94
C PRO A 153 -23.00 -1.96 -1.58
N ASN A 154 -22.15 -2.59 -0.77
CA ASN A 154 -21.76 -2.02 0.52
C ASN A 154 -20.74 -0.91 0.33
N VAL A 155 -19.74 -1.12 -0.52
CA VAL A 155 -18.74 -0.10 -0.87
C VAL A 155 -19.40 1.08 -1.56
N LYS A 156 -20.32 0.84 -2.49
CA LYS A 156 -21.09 1.91 -3.15
C LYS A 156 -21.80 2.84 -2.15
N LYS A 157 -22.31 2.30 -1.04
CA LYS A 157 -23.00 3.07 0.02
C LYS A 157 -22.06 3.93 0.87
N THR A 158 -20.77 3.60 0.98
CA THR A 158 -19.88 4.30 1.91
C THR A 158 -19.35 5.63 1.36
N CYS A 159 -18.97 5.72 0.08
CA CYS A 159 -18.54 6.98 -0.54
C CYS A 159 -18.35 6.89 -2.08
N SER A 160 -19.44 6.90 -2.86
CA SER A 160 -19.41 6.62 -4.31
C SER A 160 -18.46 7.49 -5.15
N GLU A 161 -18.35 8.80 -4.85
CA GLU A 161 -17.51 9.72 -5.65
C GLU A 161 -16.01 9.44 -5.53
N THR A 162 -15.58 8.89 -4.39
CA THR A 162 -14.16 8.61 -4.14
C THR A 162 -13.64 7.41 -4.92
N TYR A 163 -14.52 6.53 -5.40
CA TYR A 163 -14.10 5.29 -6.07
C TYR A 163 -13.82 5.44 -7.55
N LYS A 164 -14.12 6.60 -8.15
CA LYS A 164 -13.74 6.90 -9.54
C LYS A 164 -12.23 6.75 -9.77
N TYR A 165 -11.43 7.05 -8.76
CA TYR A 165 -9.98 6.99 -8.81
C TYR A 165 -9.38 5.78 -8.09
N ALA A 166 -10.24 4.85 -7.66
CA ALA A 166 -9.82 3.67 -6.95
C ALA A 166 -9.59 2.48 -7.90
N ILE A 167 -8.65 1.64 -7.49
CA ILE A 167 -8.49 0.28 -7.95
C ILE A 167 -8.93 -0.67 -6.85
N PHE A 168 -9.27 -1.89 -7.22
CA PHE A 168 -9.67 -2.91 -6.26
C PHE A 168 -9.17 -4.29 -6.66
N CYS A 169 -9.03 -5.16 -5.66
CA CYS A 169 -8.83 -6.60 -5.85
C CYS A 169 -9.85 -7.39 -5.02
N ARG A 170 -10.09 -8.66 -5.37
CA ARG A 170 -10.93 -9.57 -4.59
C ARG A 170 -10.11 -10.23 -3.49
N VAL A 171 -10.69 -10.38 -2.31
CA VAL A 171 -10.07 -11.02 -1.15
C VAL A 171 -11.12 -11.84 -0.40
N ASP A 172 -10.79 -13.07 -0.03
CA ASP A 172 -11.63 -13.90 0.86
C ASP A 172 -11.40 -13.49 2.33
N TRP A 173 -12.01 -12.39 2.74
CA TRP A 173 -11.84 -11.83 4.07
C TRP A 173 -12.50 -12.67 5.17
N LYS A 174 -11.79 -12.87 6.27
CA LYS A 174 -12.31 -13.44 7.51
C LYS A 174 -11.92 -12.57 8.69
N GLU A 175 -12.88 -12.26 9.56
CA GLU A 175 -12.59 -11.62 10.84
C GLU A 175 -11.89 -12.66 11.73
N VAL A 176 -10.75 -12.26 12.31
CA VAL A 176 -9.97 -13.10 13.23
C VAL A 176 -9.75 -12.34 14.55
N PRO A 177 -9.56 -13.04 15.67
CA PRO A 177 -9.22 -12.39 16.93
C PRO A 177 -7.93 -11.58 16.79
N MET A 178 -7.97 -10.29 17.14
CA MET A 178 -6.78 -9.44 17.20
C MET A 178 -5.97 -9.80 18.45
N THR A 179 -4.72 -10.24 18.27
CA THR A 179 -3.78 -10.41 19.39
C THR A 179 -2.94 -9.14 19.60
N GLU A 180 -2.28 -9.00 20.75
CA GLU A 180 -1.32 -7.92 21.00
C GLU A 180 -0.18 -7.92 19.98
N LYS A 181 0.28 -9.12 19.57
CA LYS A 181 1.33 -9.27 18.57
C LYS A 181 0.86 -8.78 17.19
N ASP A 182 -0.36 -9.15 16.79
CA ASP A 182 -0.95 -8.67 15.54
C ASP A 182 -1.12 -7.16 15.55
N GLU A 183 -1.65 -6.62 16.65
CA GLU A 183 -1.86 -5.18 16.76
C GLU A 183 -0.53 -4.43 16.70
N TYR A 184 0.51 -4.91 17.40
CA TYR A 184 1.84 -4.34 17.36
C TYR A 184 2.45 -4.37 15.95
N MET A 185 2.41 -5.53 15.28
CA MET A 185 2.87 -5.74 13.91
C MET A 185 2.17 -4.78 12.95
N LEU A 186 0.85 -4.71 13.04
CA LEU A 186 0.01 -3.94 12.14
C LEU A 186 0.07 -2.43 12.44
N LYS A 187 0.30 -1.99 13.68
CA LYS A 187 0.50 -0.57 14.03
C LYS A 187 1.90 -0.09 13.68
N ASN A 188 2.93 -0.91 13.90
CA ASN A 188 4.34 -0.52 13.82
C ASN A 188 5.13 -1.35 12.79
N PRO A 189 4.76 -1.32 11.50
CA PRO A 189 5.33 -2.26 10.56
C PRO A 189 6.87 -2.14 10.42
N GLY A 190 7.41 -0.92 10.47
CA GLY A 190 8.86 -0.70 10.37
C GLY A 190 9.67 -1.25 11.53
N LYS A 191 9.11 -1.20 12.74
CA LYS A 191 9.79 -1.70 13.95
C LYS A 191 9.82 -3.22 14.00
N ASN A 192 9.03 -3.89 13.16
CA ASN A 192 8.92 -5.33 13.05
C ASN A 192 9.65 -5.88 11.81
N GLY A 193 10.57 -5.12 11.23
CA GLY A 193 11.33 -5.57 10.06
C GLY A 193 10.56 -5.54 8.73
N PHE A 194 9.39 -4.88 8.68
CA PHE A 194 8.66 -4.67 7.43
C PHE A 194 9.10 -3.40 6.72
N ARG A 195 8.95 -3.37 5.39
CA ARG A 195 9.19 -2.16 4.61
C ARG A 195 8.13 -1.10 4.94
N VAL A 196 8.55 0.05 5.47
CA VAL A 196 7.67 1.20 5.78
C VAL A 196 7.43 2.02 4.52
N GLN A 197 6.59 1.54 3.61
CA GLN A 197 6.28 2.32 2.41
C GLN A 197 4.80 2.21 2.04
N GLY A 198 4.02 3.17 2.53
CA GLY A 198 2.68 3.54 2.04
C GLY A 198 1.47 2.78 2.57
N THR A 199 0.52 2.54 1.69
CA THR A 199 -0.85 2.10 1.97
C THR A 199 -1.01 0.59 1.99
N ILE A 200 -0.14 -0.11 1.26
CA ILE A 200 -0.04 -1.56 1.19
C ILE A 200 1.41 -1.93 1.53
N LEU A 201 1.60 -2.72 2.57
CA LEU A 201 2.91 -2.99 3.18
C LEU A 201 3.16 -4.48 3.23
N ARG A 202 4.26 -4.96 2.66
CA ARG A 202 4.65 -6.37 2.77
C ARG A 202 5.11 -6.68 4.21
N ILE A 203 4.49 -7.70 4.80
CA ILE A 203 4.84 -8.33 6.06
C ILE A 203 5.73 -9.54 5.73
N ARG A 204 6.85 -9.70 6.43
CA ARG A 204 7.80 -10.82 6.29
C ARG A 204 7.64 -11.81 7.42
#